data_AF-A0A5K0Z1M1-F1
#
_entry.id   AF-A0A5K0Z1M1-F1
#
_cell.length_a   1.000
_cell.length_b   1.000
_cell.length_c   1.000
_cell.angle_alpha   90.00
_cell.angle_beta   90.00
_cell.angle_gamma   90.00
#
_symmetry.space_group_name_H-M   'P 1'
#
loop_
_entity.id
_entity.type
_entity.pdbx_description
1 polymer ?
#
loop_
_entity_poly.entity_id
_entity_poly.type
_entity_poly.pdbx_seq_one_letter_code
_entity_poly.pdbx_strand_id
1 'polypeptide(L)'
;VLRLSAATQDLPKSVVCNVHGVNPKFLKVGEKLAADRELGQKVFSKGAYFLGKMVWAKGYRELIDLLSKHRTDLDGFNLDVYGNGEDSNEVQSTARRLNLNMNFLKGRDHADDTLHG
;
A
#
# COMPACT_ATOMS: atom_id res chain seq x y z
N VAL A 1 12.92 -16.90 24.31
CA VAL A 1 13.71 -16.15 23.29
C VAL A 1 12.84 -15.91 22.06
N LEU A 2 12.67 -14.67 21.62
CA LEU A 2 12.02 -14.38 20.33
C LEU A 2 13.09 -14.48 19.22
N ARG A 3 12.90 -15.40 18.28
CA ARG A 3 13.78 -15.57 17.11
C ARG A 3 13.13 -14.93 15.90
N LEU A 4 13.86 -14.18 15.09
CA LEU A 4 13.29 -13.49 13.92
C LEU A 4 13.09 -14.40 12.70
N SER A 5 13.70 -15.59 12.72
CA SER A 5 13.63 -16.59 11.65
C SER A 5 13.93 -17.97 12.22
N ALA A 6 13.44 -19.02 11.55
CA ALA A 6 13.79 -20.41 11.82
C ALA A 6 15.15 -20.82 11.23
N ALA A 7 15.84 -19.92 10.50
CA ALA A 7 17.14 -20.17 9.88
C ALA A 7 18.32 -20.14 10.89
N THR A 8 18.10 -19.69 12.13
CA THR A 8 19.11 -19.68 13.19
C THR A 8 18.96 -20.87 14.15
N GLN A 9 19.97 -21.09 14.99
CA GLN A 9 20.03 -22.22 15.93
C GLN A 9 18.73 -22.35 16.76
N ASP A 10 18.32 -23.60 16.98
CA ASP A 10 17.18 -23.89 17.84
C ASP A 10 17.54 -23.71 19.31
N LEU A 11 16.68 -23.00 20.04
CA LEU A 11 16.91 -22.63 21.43
C LEU A 11 15.74 -23.10 22.31
N PRO A 12 15.98 -23.71 23.48
CA PRO A 12 14.92 -24.07 24.41
C PRO A 12 14.08 -22.85 24.80
N LYS A 13 12.75 -23.03 24.92
CA LYS A 13 11.80 -21.95 25.27
C LYS A 13 11.90 -20.73 24.32
N SER A 14 12.03 -21.00 23.02
CA SER A 14 12.04 -19.97 21.97
C SER A 14 10.83 -20.07 21.04
N VAL A 15 10.45 -18.94 20.45
CA VAL A 15 9.39 -18.84 19.43
C VAL A 15 9.91 -18.01 18.27
N VAL A 16 9.56 -18.39 17.04
CA VAL A 16 9.89 -17.63 15.84
C VAL A 16 8.82 -16.57 15.60
N CYS A 17 9.21 -15.30 15.62
CA CYS A 17 8.39 -14.16 15.26
C CYS A 17 9.04 -13.48 14.06
N ASN A 18 8.48 -13.68 12.86
CA ASN A 18 8.99 -13.16 11.57
C ASN A 18 8.82 -11.64 11.43
N VAL A 19 9.34 -10.87 12.38
CA VAL A 19 9.33 -9.41 12.36
C VAL A 19 10.47 -8.95 11.47
N HIS A 20 10.14 -8.55 10.25
CA HIS A 20 11.09 -8.03 9.28
C HIS A 20 11.04 -6.51 9.26
N GLY A 21 12.21 -5.88 9.21
CA GLY A 21 12.31 -4.44 8.94
C GLY A 21 12.06 -4.12 7.47
N VAL A 22 12.03 -2.83 7.15
CA VAL A 22 12.01 -2.32 5.78
C VAL A 22 13.42 -1.95 5.32
N ASN A 23 13.69 -2.00 4.01
CA ASN A 23 14.97 -1.57 3.47
C ASN A 23 15.19 -0.06 3.76
N PRO A 24 16.37 0.37 4.27
CA PRO A 24 16.66 1.77 4.58
C PRO A 24 16.42 2.75 3.42
N LYS A 25 16.47 2.27 2.16
CA LYS A 25 16.15 3.10 0.98
C LYS A 25 14.77 3.77 1.10
N PHE A 26 13.79 3.08 1.69
CA PHE A 26 12.44 3.61 1.84
C PHE A 26 12.37 4.72 2.88
N LEU A 27 13.19 4.63 3.94
CA LEU A 27 13.29 5.68 4.95
C LEU A 27 13.92 6.94 4.36
N LYS A 28 14.98 6.79 3.55
CA LYS A 28 15.63 7.92 2.85
C LYS A 28 14.70 8.64 1.89
N VAL A 29 13.82 7.91 1.19
CA VAL A 29 12.77 8.52 0.35
C VAL A 29 11.83 9.37 1.21
N GLY A 30 11.38 8.84 2.35
CA GLY A 30 10.55 9.58 3.29
C GLY A 30 11.22 10.83 3.87
N GLU A 31 12.49 10.72 4.27
CA GLU A 31 13.30 11.85 4.76
C GLU A 31 13.43 12.96 3.71
N LYS A 32 13.72 12.59 2.45
CA LYS A 32 13.80 13.54 1.34
C LYS A 32 12.46 14.26 1.13
N LEU A 33 11.36 13.51 1.04
CA LEU A 33 10.02 14.09 0.86
C LEU A 33 9.61 14.98 2.05
N ALA A 34 10.06 14.66 3.27
CA ALA A 34 9.83 15.53 4.42
C ALA A 34 10.58 16.86 4.28
N ALA A 35 11.86 16.82 3.90
CA ALA A 35 12.67 18.03 3.69
C ALA A 35 12.12 18.90 2.55
N ASP A 36 11.73 18.30 1.42
CA ASP A 36 11.13 19.02 0.29
C ASP A 36 9.82 19.71 0.70
N ARG A 37 9.02 19.07 1.57
CA ARG A 37 7.80 19.65 2.13
C ARG A 37 8.08 20.84 3.05
N GLU A 38 9.12 20.78 3.87
CA GLU A 38 9.55 21.90 4.74
C GLU A 38 9.99 23.12 3.93
N LEU A 39 10.56 22.90 2.74
CA LEU A 39 10.90 23.94 1.77
C LEU A 39 9.67 24.47 1.00
N GLY A 40 8.46 24.01 1.32
CA GLY A 40 7.22 24.43 0.69
C GLY A 40 6.95 23.79 -0.67
N GLN A 41 7.71 22.77 -1.06
CA GLN A 41 7.46 22.05 -2.31
C GLN A 41 6.22 21.16 -2.19
N LYS A 42 5.47 21.04 -3.29
CA LYS A 42 4.35 20.11 -3.36
C LYS A 42 4.89 18.70 -3.61
N VAL A 43 5.11 17.96 -2.53
CA VAL A 43 5.76 16.64 -2.57
C VAL A 43 4.87 15.47 -2.98
N PHE A 44 3.55 15.63 -2.95
CA PHE A 44 2.62 14.61 -3.47
C PHE A 44 1.32 15.27 -3.91
N SER A 45 0.84 14.92 -5.11
CA SER A 45 -0.32 15.56 -5.74
C SER A 45 -1.41 14.60 -6.17
N LYS A 46 -1.18 13.27 -6.08
CA LYS A 46 -2.03 12.24 -6.67
C LYS A 46 -3.18 11.76 -5.75
N GLY A 47 -3.29 12.32 -4.54
CA GLY A 47 -4.35 12.01 -3.58
C GLY A 47 -3.94 10.91 -2.61
N ALA A 48 -4.18 9.65 -2.96
CA ALA A 48 -3.70 8.48 -2.24
C ALA A 48 -3.38 7.34 -3.21
N TYR A 49 -2.55 6.39 -2.78
CA TYR A 49 -2.34 5.14 -3.53
C TYR A 49 -2.32 3.91 -2.65
N PHE A 50 -2.64 2.76 -3.24
CA PHE A 50 -2.52 1.43 -2.65
C PHE A 50 -1.58 0.58 -3.51
N LEU A 51 -0.55 -0.02 -2.90
CA LEU A 51 0.40 -0.90 -3.59
C LEU A 51 0.29 -2.32 -3.03
N GLY A 52 -0.01 -3.30 -3.89
CA GLY A 52 0.03 -4.69 -3.47
C GLY A 52 -0.57 -5.68 -4.47
N LYS A 53 -0.22 -6.96 -4.33
CA LYS A 53 -0.85 -8.04 -5.09
C LYS A 53 -2.36 -7.98 -4.88
N MET A 54 -3.12 -8.00 -5.97
CA MET A 54 -4.56 -7.87 -5.95
C MET A 54 -5.20 -9.22 -5.58
N VAL A 55 -5.28 -9.47 -4.28
CA VAL A 55 -5.95 -10.63 -3.70
C VAL A 55 -6.80 -10.17 -2.51
N TRP A 56 -7.98 -10.74 -2.31
CA TRP A 56 -8.92 -10.26 -1.28
C TRP A 56 -8.32 -10.23 0.12
N ALA A 57 -7.50 -11.23 0.47
CA ALA A 57 -6.80 -11.32 1.75
C ALA A 57 -5.77 -10.20 2.01
N LYS A 58 -5.53 -9.30 1.05
CA LYS A 58 -4.66 -8.12 1.20
C LYS A 58 -5.44 -6.84 1.56
N GLY A 59 -6.69 -6.97 2.01
CA GLY A 59 -7.47 -5.84 2.51
C GLY A 59 -8.30 -5.12 1.46
N TYR A 60 -8.41 -5.66 0.24
CA TYR A 60 -9.17 -5.05 -0.85
C TYR A 60 -10.67 -5.00 -0.55
N ARG A 61 -11.19 -5.99 0.18
CA ARG A 61 -12.61 -6.05 0.53
C ARG A 61 -12.96 -4.93 1.49
N GLU A 62 -12.18 -4.79 2.55
CA GLU A 62 -12.32 -3.76 3.57
C GLU A 62 -12.13 -2.37 2.98
N LEU A 63 -11.15 -2.19 2.09
CA LEU A 63 -10.91 -0.93 1.39
C LEU A 63 -12.11 -0.51 0.54
N ILE A 64 -12.63 -1.42 -0.28
CA ILE A 64 -13.80 -1.15 -1.13
C ILE A 64 -15.04 -0.87 -0.29
N ASP A 65 -15.27 -1.63 0.78
CA ASP A 65 -16.42 -1.44 1.67
C ASP A 65 -16.38 -0.07 2.36
N LEU A 66 -15.22 0.34 2.87
CA LEU A 66 -15.02 1.66 3.48
C LEU A 66 -15.25 2.80 2.50
N LEU A 67 -14.67 2.71 1.29
CA LEU A 67 -14.87 3.70 0.24
C LEU A 67 -16.33 3.79 -0.21
N SER A 68 -17.03 2.65 -0.28
CA SER A 68 -18.44 2.62 -0.62
C SER A 68 -19.31 3.24 0.48
N LYS A 69 -18.99 2.96 1.75
CA LYS A 69 -19.74 3.47 2.91
C LYS A 69 -19.63 4.98 3.06
N HIS A 70 -18.45 5.54 2.77
CA HIS A 70 -18.15 6.97 2.94
C HIS A 70 -18.08 7.73 1.61
N ARG A 71 -18.74 7.22 0.57
CA ARG A 71 -18.63 7.75 -0.79
C ARG A 71 -18.98 9.24 -0.89
N THR A 72 -20.02 9.68 -0.20
CA THR A 72 -20.46 11.08 -0.19
C THR A 72 -19.48 11.99 0.53
N ASP A 73 -18.87 11.49 1.61
CA ASP A 73 -17.91 12.23 2.43
C ASP A 73 -16.55 12.35 1.73
N LEU A 74 -16.26 11.40 0.85
CA LEU A 74 -15.02 11.28 0.08
C LEU A 74 -15.20 11.70 -1.38
N ASP A 75 -16.21 12.53 -1.68
CA ASP A 75 -16.40 13.04 -3.04
C ASP A 75 -15.17 13.87 -3.47
N GLY A 76 -14.51 13.44 -4.55
CA GLY A 76 -13.22 13.98 -5.00
C GLY A 76 -11.97 13.27 -4.47
N PHE A 77 -12.09 12.30 -3.57
CA PHE A 77 -10.97 11.42 -3.19
C PHE A 77 -10.65 10.48 -4.34
N ASN A 78 -9.43 10.56 -4.86
CA ASN A 78 -8.92 9.67 -5.90
C ASN A 78 -7.92 8.68 -5.30
N LEU A 79 -8.09 7.39 -5.59
CA LEU A 79 -7.21 6.33 -5.13
C LEU A 79 -6.59 5.58 -6.30
N ASP A 80 -5.28 5.71 -6.47
CA ASP A 80 -4.53 4.94 -7.46
C ASP A 80 -4.10 3.59 -6.87
N VAL A 81 -4.47 2.49 -7.53
CA VAL A 81 -4.22 1.13 -7.08
C VAL A 81 -3.23 0.45 -8.01
N TYR A 82 -2.04 0.15 -7.50
CA TYR A 82 -0.95 -0.46 -8.24
C TYR A 82 -0.80 -1.93 -7.87
N GLY A 83 -0.97 -2.81 -8.85
CA GLY A 83 -0.75 -4.23 -8.66
C GLY A 83 -1.56 -5.10 -9.60
N ASN A 84 -1.30 -6.40 -9.52
CA ASN A 84 -2.06 -7.43 -10.21
C ASN A 84 -2.21 -8.64 -9.28
N GLY A 85 -3.12 -9.55 -9.57
CA GLY A 85 -3.31 -10.77 -8.81
C GLY A 85 -4.46 -11.62 -9.33
N GLU A 86 -4.69 -12.73 -8.64
CA GLU A 86 -5.73 -13.70 -9.00
C GLU A 86 -7.13 -13.08 -8.96
N ASP A 87 -7.37 -12.15 -8.03
CA ASP A 87 -8.67 -11.51 -7.83
C ASP A 87 -8.83 -10.20 -8.62
N SER A 88 -7.88 -9.88 -9.53
CA SER A 88 -7.84 -8.55 -10.17
C SER A 88 -9.12 -8.17 -10.91
N ASN A 89 -9.72 -9.11 -11.63
CA ASN A 89 -10.94 -8.87 -12.38
C ASN A 89 -12.13 -8.61 -11.44
N GLU A 90 -12.20 -9.34 -10.33
CA GLU A 90 -13.31 -9.23 -9.37
C GLU A 90 -13.22 -7.93 -8.56
N VAL A 91 -12.02 -7.56 -8.12
CA VAL A 91 -11.76 -6.29 -7.41
C VAL A 91 -12.15 -5.10 -8.29
N GLN A 92 -11.69 -5.09 -9.55
CA GLN A 92 -11.98 -4.01 -10.49
C GLN A 92 -13.46 -3.92 -10.83
N SER A 93 -14.12 -5.05 -11.09
CA SER A 93 -15.55 -5.08 -11.41
C SER A 93 -16.41 -4.64 -10.21
N THR A 94 -16.03 -5.03 -8.99
CA THR A 94 -16.71 -4.61 -7.77
C THR A 94 -16.60 -3.11 -7.54
N ALA A 95 -15.40 -2.53 -7.66
CA ALA A 95 -15.19 -1.09 -7.53
C ALA A 95 -15.97 -0.29 -8.59
N ARG A 96 -16.00 -0.77 -9.85
CA ARG A 96 -16.79 -0.15 -10.93
C ARG A 96 -18.29 -0.22 -10.67
N ARG A 97 -18.80 -1.37 -10.21
CA ARG A 97 -20.23 -1.55 -9.87
C ARG A 97 -20.68 -0.60 -8.76
N LEU A 98 -19.81 -0.35 -7.79
CA LEU A 98 -20.04 0.60 -6.69
C LEU A 98 -19.75 2.06 -7.10
N ASN A 99 -19.26 2.28 -8.33
CA ASN A 99 -18.89 3.56 -8.89
C ASN A 99 -17.94 4.35 -7.96
N LEU A 100 -16.88 3.65 -7.51
CA LEU A 100 -15.81 4.19 -6.69
C LEU A 100 -14.73 4.85 -7.56
N ASN A 101 -14.17 5.96 -7.08
CA ASN A 101 -13.12 6.69 -7.77
C ASN A 101 -11.74 6.05 -7.54
N MET A 102 -11.53 4.89 -8.18
CA MET A 102 -10.31 4.09 -8.06
C MET A 102 -9.69 3.83 -9.44
N ASN A 103 -8.40 4.15 -9.61
CA ASN A 103 -7.65 3.92 -10.85
C ASN A 103 -6.74 2.72 -10.72
N PHE A 104 -6.96 1.68 -11.52
CA PHE A 104 -6.16 0.46 -11.46
C PHE A 104 -5.00 0.49 -12.45
N LEU A 105 -3.78 0.32 -11.93
CA LEU A 105 -2.52 0.50 -12.64
C LEU A 105 -1.61 -0.74 -12.48
N LYS A 106 -0.66 -0.89 -13.40
CA LYS A 106 0.34 -1.99 -13.34
C LYS A 106 1.19 -1.86 -12.07
N GLY A 107 1.67 -3.00 -11.56
CA GLY A 107 2.53 -3.04 -10.38
C GLY A 107 3.80 -2.19 -10.55
N ARG A 108 4.23 -1.55 -9.46
CA ARG A 108 5.44 -0.72 -9.38
C ARG A 108 6.24 -1.03 -8.11
N ASP A 109 7.53 -0.70 -8.11
CA ASP A 109 8.36 -0.73 -6.90
C ASP A 109 8.04 0.49 -6.04
N HIS A 110 8.02 0.34 -4.72
CA HIS A 110 7.72 1.45 -3.81
C HIS A 110 8.79 2.56 -3.84
N ALA A 111 10.01 2.25 -4.25
CA ALA A 111 11.09 3.21 -4.44
C ALA A 111 11.13 3.80 -5.87
N ASP A 112 10.15 3.52 -6.72
CA ASP A 112 10.04 4.13 -8.04
C ASP A 112 9.68 5.61 -7.88
N ASP A 113 10.51 6.50 -8.42
CA ASP A 113 10.34 7.96 -8.35
C ASP A 113 8.98 8.41 -8.93
N THR A 114 8.43 7.66 -9.88
CA THR A 114 7.12 7.96 -10.48
C THR A 114 5.94 7.82 -9.52
N LEU A 115 6.11 7.19 -8.34
CA LEU A 115 5.07 7.13 -7.32
C LEU A 115 4.96 8.43 -6.52
N HIS A 116 6.09 9.12 -6.33
CA HIS A 116 6.18 10.18 -5.33
C HIS A 116 5.83 11.56 -5.89
N GLY A 117 5.86 11.77 -7.21
CA GLY A 117 5.43 13.04 -7.80
C GLY A 117 6.06 13.25 -9.15
#